data_AF-M7P288-F1
#
_entry.id   AF-M7P288-F1
#
_cell.length_a   1.000
_cell.length_b   1.000
_cell.length_c   1.000
_cell.angle_alpha   90.00
_cell.angle_beta   90.00
_cell.angle_gamma   90.00
#
_symmetry.space_group_name_H-M   'P 1'
#
loop_
_entity.id
_entity.type
_entity.pdbx_description
1 polymer ?
#
loop_
_entity_poly.entity_id
_entity_poly.type
_entity_poly.pdbx_seq_one_letter_code
_entity_poly.pdbx_strand_id
1 'polypeptide(L)'
;MVFQDLLDAKQADIAPGFERLVNDALANQSHKGDFLLVCCNGTYDPDINNYSGVEPRMPYRIGGGSEGMSAGLHYKFINNYMTSSMYQQSYAGYLEIIGQPANNDEESALLAKVLNQEEIVIQLEMLIYLKIWEADSFIKRLYQITRLAFGEPYDWHFKIEGIRKQKESDSTGTRQSIIREKVRDRLQKAYPEVYECIKNGYITQIRNSIAHSNYSFLDRHIHPNNFTKTDPASQLQFITFNDWVNMLHETIVLYTLLIESSRAIHKYYVEKVKQTGNIHEIQISRKQPEEKTEFHDLIYLPETNRWNFRSNEEQ
;
A
#
# COMPACT_ATOMS: atom_id res chain seq x y z
N MET A 1 3.60 19.42 2.93
CA MET A 1 2.41 20.10 2.44
C MET A 1 1.90 19.30 1.25
N VAL A 2 0.58 19.22 1.04
CA VAL A 2 0.01 18.54 -0.14
C VAL A 2 -0.23 19.57 -1.23
N PHE A 3 0.28 19.33 -2.44
CA PHE A 3 0.15 20.21 -3.59
C PHE A 3 -0.71 19.53 -4.65
N GLN A 4 -1.87 20.12 -4.96
CA GLN A 4 -2.84 19.52 -5.90
C GLN A 4 -2.26 19.36 -7.31
N ASP A 5 -1.55 20.37 -7.81
CA ASP A 5 -0.90 20.34 -9.12
C ASP A 5 0.13 19.22 -9.24
N LEU A 6 0.86 18.95 -8.16
CA LEU A 6 1.82 17.84 -8.12
C LEU A 6 1.13 16.47 -8.04
N LEU A 7 0.03 16.35 -7.30
CA LEU A 7 -0.79 15.13 -7.27
C LEU A 7 -1.37 14.84 -8.65
N ASP A 8 -1.97 15.84 -9.31
CA ASP A 8 -2.61 15.71 -10.62
C ASP A 8 -1.59 15.29 -11.69
N ALA A 9 -0.42 15.93 -11.70
CA ALA A 9 0.66 15.60 -12.63
C ALA A 9 1.14 14.15 -12.45
N LYS A 10 1.46 13.75 -11.21
CA LYS A 10 1.91 12.38 -10.92
C LYS A 10 0.82 11.35 -11.21
N GLN A 11 -0.43 11.66 -10.88
CA GLN A 11 -1.55 10.78 -11.20
C GLN A 11 -1.72 10.59 -12.71
N ALA A 12 -1.59 11.66 -13.50
CA ALA A 12 -1.65 11.56 -14.97
C ALA A 12 -0.54 10.67 -15.54
N ASP A 13 0.66 10.71 -14.95
CA ASP A 13 1.80 9.89 -15.38
C ASP A 13 1.62 8.41 -15.01
N ILE A 14 1.10 8.12 -13.82
CA ILE A 14 1.09 6.76 -13.25
C ILE A 14 -0.21 6.00 -13.59
N ALA A 15 -1.35 6.69 -13.63
CA ALA A 15 -2.66 6.06 -13.74
C ALA A 15 -2.80 5.13 -14.96
N PRO A 16 -2.33 5.48 -16.18
CA PRO A 16 -2.45 4.58 -17.34
C PRO A 16 -1.68 3.26 -17.16
N GLY A 17 -0.46 3.34 -16.60
CA GLY A 17 0.35 2.15 -16.32
C GLY A 17 -0.26 1.29 -15.21
N PHE A 18 -0.83 1.92 -14.19
CA PHE A 18 -1.49 1.22 -13.10
C PHE A 18 -2.82 0.58 -13.52
N GLU A 19 -3.61 1.26 -14.37
CA GLU A 19 -4.83 0.70 -14.96
C GLU A 19 -4.51 -0.53 -15.82
N ARG A 20 -3.46 -0.46 -16.65
CA ARG A 20 -2.96 -1.61 -17.40
C ARG A 20 -2.61 -2.78 -16.48
N LEU A 21 -1.87 -2.51 -15.40
CA LEU A 21 -1.52 -3.53 -14.40
C LEU A 21 -2.76 -4.21 -13.78
N VAL A 22 -3.78 -3.42 -13.42
CA VAL A 22 -5.03 -3.92 -12.83
C VAL A 22 -5.84 -4.74 -13.85
N ASN A 23 -5.90 -4.29 -15.10
CA ASN A 23 -6.60 -4.99 -16.17
C ASN A 23 -5.91 -6.31 -16.53
N ASP A 24 -4.58 -6.32 -16.61
CA ASP A 24 -3.79 -7.52 -16.84
C ASP A 24 -3.92 -8.50 -15.67
N ALA A 25 -4.00 -8.01 -14.42
CA ALA A 25 -4.30 -8.85 -13.26
C ALA A 25 -5.68 -9.53 -13.35
N LEU A 26 -6.70 -8.82 -13.85
CA LEU A 26 -8.03 -9.41 -14.08
C LEU A 26 -8.00 -10.43 -15.22
N ALA A 27 -7.28 -10.14 -16.30
CA ALA A 27 -7.23 -10.98 -17.49
C ALA A 27 -6.39 -12.26 -17.30
N ASN A 28 -5.29 -12.14 -16.57
CA ASN A 28 -4.30 -13.21 -16.40
C ASN A 28 -4.51 -14.05 -15.13
N GLN A 29 -5.51 -13.74 -14.29
CA GLN A 29 -5.79 -14.52 -13.09
C GLN A 29 -5.93 -16.03 -13.39
N SER A 30 -5.27 -16.87 -12.58
CA SER A 30 -5.28 -18.33 -12.78
C SER A 30 -6.67 -18.93 -12.56
N HIS A 31 -7.45 -18.33 -11.66
CA HIS A 31 -8.86 -18.64 -11.48
C HIS A 31 -9.71 -17.37 -11.46
N LYS A 32 -10.95 -17.46 -11.98
CA LYS A 32 -11.90 -16.34 -12.15
C LYS A 32 -12.23 -15.55 -10.86
N GLY A 33 -11.93 -16.13 -9.70
CA GLY A 33 -12.16 -15.55 -8.37
C GLY A 33 -10.90 -14.98 -7.70
N ASP A 34 -9.72 -15.15 -8.28
CA ASP A 34 -8.48 -14.72 -7.61
C ASP A 34 -8.41 -13.20 -7.45
N PHE A 35 -8.89 -12.46 -8.43
CA PHE A 35 -8.87 -11.00 -8.32
C PHE A 35 -9.87 -10.48 -7.28
N LEU A 36 -10.98 -11.19 -7.07
CA LEU A 36 -11.90 -10.90 -5.97
C LEU A 36 -11.21 -11.07 -4.60
N LEU A 37 -10.35 -12.08 -4.44
CA LEU A 37 -9.61 -12.32 -3.20
C LEU A 37 -8.64 -11.19 -2.82
N VAL A 38 -8.17 -10.41 -3.80
CA VAL A 38 -7.37 -9.20 -3.54
C VAL A 38 -8.22 -8.17 -2.78
N CYS A 39 -9.45 -7.93 -3.24
CA CYS A 39 -10.38 -6.99 -2.61
C CYS A 39 -10.89 -7.51 -1.26
N CYS A 40 -11.27 -8.78 -1.20
CA CYS A 40 -11.79 -9.41 0.00
C CYS A 40 -10.71 -9.76 1.03
N ASN A 41 -9.43 -9.51 0.76
CA ASN A 41 -8.31 -9.82 1.64
C ASN A 41 -8.29 -11.31 2.09
N GLY A 42 -8.27 -12.24 1.13
CA GLY A 42 -8.11 -13.67 1.40
C GLY A 42 -6.85 -13.97 2.22
N THR A 43 -6.97 -14.57 3.40
CA THR A 43 -5.86 -14.87 4.33
C THR A 43 -5.90 -16.32 4.76
N TYR A 44 -4.74 -16.89 5.05
CA TYR A 44 -4.60 -18.14 5.79
C TYR A 44 -4.20 -17.82 7.24
N ASP A 45 -4.98 -18.31 8.20
CA ASP A 45 -4.70 -18.21 9.64
C ASP A 45 -4.70 -19.62 10.26
N PRO A 46 -3.52 -20.24 10.46
CA PRO A 46 -3.42 -21.58 11.03
C PRO A 46 -3.79 -21.62 12.52
N ASP A 47 -3.69 -20.50 13.24
CA ASP A 47 -3.94 -20.46 14.68
C ASP A 47 -5.41 -20.74 15.01
N ILE A 48 -6.31 -20.61 14.03
CA ILE A 48 -7.73 -20.89 14.21
C ILE A 48 -7.99 -22.36 14.60
N ASN A 49 -7.12 -23.28 14.16
CA ASN A 49 -7.22 -24.70 14.49
C ASN A 49 -6.88 -24.99 15.96
N ASN A 50 -6.25 -24.03 16.65
CA ASN A 50 -5.80 -24.17 18.04
C ASN A 50 -6.80 -23.58 19.05
N TYR A 51 -7.91 -22.98 18.60
CA TYR A 51 -8.92 -22.45 19.52
C TYR A 51 -9.72 -23.57 20.18
N SER A 52 -9.53 -23.74 21.49
CA SER A 52 -10.26 -24.70 22.31
C SER A 52 -11.72 -24.30 22.51
N GLY A 53 -12.66 -25.26 22.36
CA GLY A 53 -14.07 -25.08 22.72
C GLY A 53 -14.97 -24.51 21.60
N VAL A 54 -14.47 -24.44 20.37
CA VAL A 54 -15.24 -24.08 19.18
C VAL A 54 -15.08 -25.19 18.14
N GLU A 55 -16.11 -25.47 17.35
CA GLU A 55 -15.99 -26.39 16.22
C GLU A 55 -14.87 -25.96 15.26
N PRO A 56 -14.18 -26.90 14.58
CA PRO A 56 -13.11 -26.59 13.65
C PRO A 56 -13.56 -25.56 12.61
N ARG A 57 -12.92 -24.39 12.62
CA ARG A 57 -13.20 -23.32 11.66
C ARG A 57 -12.26 -23.42 10.47
N MET A 58 -12.75 -23.04 9.29
CA MET A 58 -11.95 -22.94 8.08
C MET A 58 -10.77 -21.94 8.29
N PRO A 59 -9.50 -22.36 8.13
CA PRO A 59 -8.33 -21.49 8.34
C PRO A 59 -8.14 -20.46 7.22
N TYR A 60 -8.81 -20.67 6.09
CA TYR A 60 -8.86 -19.69 5.01
C TYR A 60 -10.01 -18.73 5.26
N ARG A 61 -9.69 -17.45 5.38
CA ARG A 61 -10.63 -16.39 5.73
C ARG A 61 -10.64 -15.30 4.69
N ILE A 62 -11.78 -14.65 4.56
CA ILE A 62 -11.90 -13.38 3.84
C ILE A 62 -12.35 -12.30 4.83
N GLY A 63 -12.04 -11.06 4.49
CA GLY A 63 -12.33 -9.88 5.29
C GLY A 63 -11.09 -9.26 5.91
N GLY A 64 -11.32 -8.18 6.66
CA GLY A 64 -10.25 -7.39 7.23
C GLY A 64 -9.43 -8.10 8.32
N GLY A 65 -10.06 -8.92 9.15
CA GLY A 65 -9.42 -9.38 10.39
C GLY A 65 -8.96 -8.20 11.27
N SER A 66 -7.95 -8.42 12.11
CA SER A 66 -7.30 -7.37 12.92
C SER A 66 -6.64 -6.29 12.04
N GLU A 67 -6.04 -6.69 10.92
CA GLU A 67 -5.38 -5.79 9.97
C GLU A 67 -6.37 -4.80 9.34
N GLY A 68 -7.53 -5.28 8.89
CA GLY A 68 -8.54 -4.45 8.23
C GLY A 68 -9.29 -3.53 9.17
N MET A 69 -9.41 -3.87 10.47
CA MET A 69 -9.93 -2.94 11.47
C MET A 69 -9.05 -1.68 11.59
N SER A 70 -7.72 -1.85 11.54
CA SER A 70 -6.79 -0.72 11.53
C SER A 70 -6.75 0.00 10.18
N ALA A 71 -6.84 -0.73 9.05
CA ALA A 71 -6.79 -0.17 7.71
C ALA A 71 -7.88 0.88 7.45
N GLY A 72 -9.11 0.68 7.97
CA GLY A 72 -10.19 1.65 7.82
C GLY A 72 -9.92 2.99 8.51
N LEU A 73 -9.34 2.96 9.71
CA LEU A 73 -8.94 4.18 10.43
C LEU A 73 -7.70 4.81 9.82
N HIS A 74 -6.73 4.01 9.35
CA HIS A 74 -5.57 4.51 8.61
C HIS A 74 -6.00 5.27 7.35
N TYR A 75 -6.93 4.72 6.56
CA TYR A 75 -7.48 5.42 5.40
C TYR A 75 -8.12 6.76 5.78
N LYS A 76 -8.98 6.78 6.82
CA LYS A 76 -9.59 8.02 7.29
C LYS A 76 -8.55 9.05 7.73
N PHE A 77 -7.52 8.63 8.45
CA PHE A 77 -6.43 9.49 8.90
C PHE A 77 -5.69 10.13 7.72
N ILE A 78 -5.27 9.31 6.74
CA ILE A 78 -4.57 9.78 5.54
C ILE A 78 -5.47 10.68 4.70
N ASN A 79 -6.74 10.30 4.51
CA ASN A 79 -7.70 11.10 3.76
C ASN A 79 -7.98 12.46 4.42
N ASN A 80 -8.11 12.49 5.75
CA ASN A 80 -8.25 13.73 6.50
C ASN A 80 -7.03 14.63 6.32
N TYR A 81 -5.82 14.07 6.37
CA TYR A 81 -4.61 14.83 6.05
C TYR A 81 -4.65 15.41 4.63
N MET A 82 -4.89 14.58 3.61
CA MET A 82 -4.92 15.03 2.21
C MET A 82 -5.93 16.15 1.97
N THR A 83 -7.09 16.09 2.62
CA THR A 83 -8.16 17.09 2.44
C THR A 83 -7.97 18.35 3.27
N SER A 84 -7.37 18.26 4.46
CA SER A 84 -7.18 19.41 5.36
C SER A 84 -5.83 20.11 5.20
N SER A 85 -4.83 19.43 4.65
CA SER A 85 -3.44 19.93 4.49
C SER A 85 -3.11 20.30 3.06
N MET A 86 -4.14 20.53 2.23
CA MET A 86 -3.99 21.02 0.87
C MET A 86 -3.43 22.45 0.91
N TYR A 87 -2.29 22.65 0.28
CA TYR A 87 -1.65 23.95 0.18
C TYR A 87 -2.39 24.79 -0.86
N GLN A 88 -2.60 26.08 -0.55
CA GLN A 88 -3.42 26.95 -1.40
C GLN A 88 -2.71 27.36 -2.69
N GLN A 89 -1.38 27.33 -2.71
CA GLN A 89 -0.57 27.70 -3.86
C GLN A 89 -0.09 26.46 -4.61
N SER A 90 0.25 26.63 -5.89
CA SER A 90 0.94 25.61 -6.67
C SER A 90 2.31 25.30 -6.07
N TYR A 91 2.86 24.13 -6.39
CA TYR A 91 4.20 23.78 -5.95
C TYR A 91 5.25 24.77 -6.48
N ALA A 92 5.08 25.25 -7.72
CA ALA A 92 5.94 26.28 -8.29
C ALA A 92 5.87 27.61 -7.52
N GLY A 93 4.67 28.09 -7.16
CA GLY A 93 4.52 29.31 -6.37
C GLY A 93 5.12 29.18 -4.97
N TYR A 94 4.98 28.00 -4.36
CA TYR A 94 5.65 27.67 -3.12
C TYR A 94 7.18 27.75 -3.25
N LEU A 95 7.77 27.19 -4.31
CA LEU A 95 9.20 27.25 -4.58
C LEU A 95 9.71 28.68 -4.78
N GLU A 96 8.90 29.55 -5.41
CA GLU A 96 9.24 30.97 -5.57
C GLU A 96 9.35 31.68 -4.21
N ILE A 97 8.43 31.43 -3.28
CA ILE A 97 8.46 32.04 -1.94
C ILE A 97 9.73 31.66 -1.18
N ILE A 98 10.09 30.38 -1.19
CA ILE A 98 11.26 29.90 -0.43
C ILE A 98 12.59 30.21 -1.12
N GLY A 99 12.56 30.47 -2.43
CA GLY A 99 13.74 30.74 -3.25
C GLY A 99 14.14 32.21 -3.30
N GLN A 100 13.25 33.13 -2.89
CA GLN A 100 13.52 34.56 -2.90
C GLN A 100 14.23 35.01 -1.62
N PRO A 101 15.32 35.80 -1.73
CA PRO A 101 15.89 36.46 -0.56
C PRO A 101 14.87 37.48 -0.01
N ALA A 102 14.68 37.47 1.31
CA ALA A 102 13.86 38.46 1.96
C ALA A 102 14.52 39.84 1.88
N ASN A 103 13.80 40.82 1.34
CA ASN A 103 14.29 42.18 1.13
C ASN A 103 13.85 43.16 2.23
N ASN A 104 12.95 42.71 3.11
CA ASN A 104 12.47 43.48 4.25
C ASN A 104 12.11 42.55 5.43
N ASP A 105 11.81 43.15 6.58
CA ASP A 105 11.49 42.44 7.83
C ASP A 105 10.20 41.62 7.72
N GLU A 106 9.21 42.09 6.96
CA GLU A 106 7.93 41.38 6.76
C GLU A 106 8.12 40.10 5.92
N GLU A 107 8.89 40.18 4.83
CA GLU A 107 9.28 39.04 3.99
C GLU A 107 10.13 38.04 4.79
N SER A 108 11.03 38.53 5.64
CA SER A 108 11.87 37.68 6.50
C SER A 108 11.02 36.91 7.52
N ALA A 109 10.06 37.58 8.15
CA ALA A 109 9.14 36.96 9.09
C ALA A 109 8.20 35.96 8.40
N LEU A 110 7.71 36.28 7.19
CA LEU A 110 6.89 35.36 6.40
C LEU A 110 7.68 34.12 6.00
N LEU A 111 8.90 34.28 5.48
CA LEU A 111 9.78 33.18 5.09
C LEU A 111 10.07 32.27 6.29
N ALA A 112 10.47 32.84 7.44
CA ALA A 112 10.71 32.08 8.66
C ALA A 112 9.48 31.29 9.11
N LYS A 113 8.28 31.88 9.01
CA LYS A 113 7.03 31.20 9.31
C LYS A 113 6.75 30.03 8.35
N VAL A 114 6.93 30.22 7.05
CA VAL A 114 6.75 29.18 6.03
C VAL A 114 7.72 28.02 6.25
N LEU A 115 8.99 28.32 6.50
CA LEU A 115 10.03 27.31 6.76
C LEU A 115 9.74 26.51 8.05
N ASN A 116 9.36 27.18 9.13
CA ASN A 116 9.01 26.51 10.39
C ASN A 116 7.77 25.61 10.23
N GLN A 117 6.76 26.07 9.50
CA GLN A 117 5.57 25.28 9.22
C GLN A 117 5.89 24.05 8.38
N GLU A 118 6.78 24.16 7.40
CA GLU A 118 7.18 23.04 6.57
C GLU A 118 7.82 21.92 7.38
N GLU A 119 8.75 22.21 8.29
CA GLU A 119 9.40 21.20 9.13
C GLU A 119 8.36 20.41 9.96
N ILE A 120 7.40 21.11 10.58
CA ILE A 120 6.32 20.50 11.35
C ILE A 120 5.42 19.64 10.45
N VAL A 121 5.11 20.11 9.24
CA VAL A 121 4.29 19.35 8.31
C VAL A 121 5.02 18.10 7.83
N ILE A 122 6.32 18.18 7.53
CA ILE A 122 7.14 17.02 7.13
C ILE A 122 7.14 15.96 8.22
N GLN A 123 7.19 16.34 9.51
CA GLN A 123 7.06 15.40 10.62
C GLN A 123 5.74 14.60 10.58
N LEU A 124 4.62 15.27 10.28
CA LEU A 124 3.33 14.61 10.11
C LEU A 124 3.29 13.72 8.87
N GLU A 125 3.87 14.18 7.77
CA GLU A 125 3.98 13.42 6.52
C GLU A 125 4.80 12.15 6.69
N MET A 126 5.87 12.20 7.48
CA MET A 126 6.68 11.04 7.82
C MET A 126 5.85 9.94 8.49
N LEU A 127 4.91 10.32 9.37
CA LEU A 127 3.97 9.37 9.98
C LEU A 127 3.03 8.76 8.94
N ILE A 128 2.54 9.56 8.00
CA ILE A 128 1.66 9.10 6.91
C ILE A 128 2.40 8.14 5.98
N TYR A 129 3.61 8.51 5.57
CA TYR A 129 4.51 7.70 4.78
C TYR A 129 4.73 6.33 5.43
N LEU A 130 5.02 6.30 6.74
CA LEU A 130 5.11 5.05 7.49
C LEU A 130 3.77 4.29 7.50
N LYS A 131 2.65 4.95 7.79
CA LYS A 131 1.35 4.27 7.84
C LYS A 131 1.00 3.56 6.52
N ILE A 132 1.42 4.11 5.39
CA ILE A 132 1.24 3.49 4.07
C ILE A 132 2.22 2.31 3.91
N TRP A 133 3.53 2.56 4.03
CA TRP A 133 4.55 1.55 3.75
C TRP A 133 4.70 0.47 4.82
N GLU A 134 4.14 0.65 6.02
CA GLU A 134 4.07 -0.37 7.07
C GLU A 134 2.82 -1.24 6.99
N ALA A 135 1.78 -0.82 6.26
CA ALA A 135 0.51 -1.52 6.27
C ALA A 135 0.61 -2.84 5.49
N ASP A 136 0.47 -3.96 6.19
CA ASP A 136 0.51 -5.31 5.62
C ASP A 136 -0.52 -5.48 4.50
N SER A 137 -1.73 -4.95 4.71
CA SER A 137 -2.79 -4.95 3.70
C SER A 137 -2.45 -4.17 2.43
N PHE A 138 -1.71 -3.06 2.54
CA PHE A 138 -1.26 -2.28 1.39
C PHE A 138 -0.23 -3.09 0.56
N ILE A 139 0.79 -3.62 1.24
CA ILE A 139 1.86 -4.40 0.61
C ILE A 139 1.32 -5.69 0.00
N LYS A 140 0.46 -6.39 0.73
CA LYS A 140 -0.18 -7.61 0.26
C LYS A 140 -0.96 -7.37 -1.03
N ARG A 141 -1.74 -6.29 -1.11
CA ARG A 141 -2.49 -5.98 -2.33
C ARG A 141 -1.58 -5.71 -3.52
N LEU A 142 -0.54 -4.90 -3.36
CA LEU A 142 0.46 -4.68 -4.43
C LEU A 142 1.11 -6.00 -4.88
N TYR A 143 1.47 -6.86 -3.92
CA TYR A 143 2.02 -8.18 -4.20
C TYR A 143 1.05 -9.07 -4.98
N GLN A 144 -0.20 -9.20 -4.53
CA GLN A 144 -1.18 -10.05 -5.20
C GLN A 144 -1.53 -9.54 -6.60
N ILE A 145 -1.72 -8.22 -6.77
CA ILE A 145 -1.97 -7.62 -8.10
C ILE A 145 -0.80 -7.92 -9.04
N THR A 146 0.43 -7.74 -8.57
CA THR A 146 1.64 -8.04 -9.36
C THR A 146 1.66 -9.50 -9.79
N ARG A 147 1.41 -10.44 -8.86
CA ARG A 147 1.38 -11.88 -9.17
C ARG A 147 0.33 -12.22 -10.22
N LEU A 148 -0.91 -11.75 -10.02
CA LEU A 148 -2.01 -12.00 -10.96
C LEU A 148 -1.71 -11.42 -12.34
N ALA A 149 -1.12 -10.22 -12.42
CA ALA A 149 -0.75 -9.60 -13.69
C ALA A 149 0.27 -10.42 -14.48
N PHE A 150 1.11 -11.21 -13.79
CA PHE A 150 2.06 -12.14 -14.39
C PHE A 150 1.52 -13.58 -14.53
N GLY A 151 0.21 -13.79 -14.34
CA GLY A 151 -0.42 -15.10 -14.52
C GLY A 151 -0.20 -16.08 -13.38
N GLU A 152 0.30 -15.61 -12.23
CA GLU A 152 0.51 -16.44 -11.05
C GLU A 152 -0.76 -16.52 -10.19
N PRO A 153 -1.05 -17.68 -9.56
CA PRO A 153 -2.27 -17.85 -8.76
C PRO A 153 -2.22 -17.02 -7.48
N TYR A 154 -3.37 -16.66 -6.89
CA TYR A 154 -3.42 -15.93 -5.62
C TYR A 154 -2.61 -16.61 -4.48
N ASP A 155 -1.80 -15.84 -3.72
CA ASP A 155 -1.04 -16.38 -2.59
C ASP A 155 -1.86 -16.39 -1.30
N TRP A 156 -2.51 -17.51 -0.98
CA TRP A 156 -3.22 -17.62 0.30
C TRP A 156 -2.28 -17.58 1.51
N HIS A 157 -1.01 -17.95 1.32
CA HIS A 157 -0.02 -18.09 2.38
C HIS A 157 0.94 -16.89 2.42
N PHE A 158 0.54 -15.76 1.84
CA PHE A 158 1.29 -14.51 1.96
C PHE A 158 1.49 -14.16 3.44
N LYS A 159 2.75 -14.01 3.83
CA LYS A 159 3.14 -13.64 5.20
C LYS A 159 4.39 -12.78 5.18
N ILE A 160 4.30 -11.58 5.74
CA ILE A 160 5.48 -10.73 5.97
C ILE A 160 6.21 -11.25 7.20
N GLU A 161 7.52 -11.43 7.10
CA GLU A 161 8.35 -11.83 8.24
C GLU A 161 8.19 -10.80 9.39
N GLY A 162 7.80 -11.30 10.58
CA GLY A 162 7.55 -10.48 11.75
C GLY A 162 8.83 -10.09 12.52
N ILE A 163 8.66 -9.26 13.57
CA ILE A 163 9.76 -8.78 14.43
C ILE A 163 10.36 -9.90 15.31
N ARG A 164 9.63 -11.01 15.53
CA ARG A 164 10.15 -12.14 16.29
C ARG A 164 11.21 -12.86 15.44
N LYS A 165 12.48 -12.66 15.80
CA LYS A 165 13.73 -13.12 15.15
C LYS A 165 13.86 -14.63 14.84
N GLN A 166 12.82 -15.43 15.03
CA GLN A 166 12.80 -16.77 14.46
C GLN A 166 12.29 -16.61 13.04
N LYS A 167 13.18 -16.79 12.05
CA LYS A 167 12.77 -17.00 10.67
C LYS A 167 11.67 -18.06 10.69
N GLU A 168 10.44 -17.64 10.54
CA GLU A 168 9.36 -18.58 10.27
C GLU A 168 9.70 -19.13 8.88
N SER A 169 9.95 -20.45 8.81
CA SER A 169 10.41 -21.14 7.60
C SER A 169 9.51 -20.88 6.39
N ASP A 170 8.29 -20.43 6.64
CA ASP A 170 7.22 -20.32 5.65
C ASP A 170 6.84 -18.86 5.33
N SER A 171 7.64 -17.87 5.77
CA SER A 171 7.37 -16.46 5.43
C SER A 171 7.64 -16.15 3.95
N THR A 172 6.87 -15.23 3.37
CA THR A 172 7.08 -14.73 2.01
C THR A 172 8.36 -13.90 1.90
N GLY A 173 8.82 -13.31 3.01
CA GLY A 173 10.06 -12.56 3.13
C GLY A 173 9.90 -11.31 4.00
N THR A 174 10.99 -10.57 4.12
CA THR A 174 10.97 -9.27 4.81
C THR A 174 10.14 -8.25 4.03
N ARG A 175 9.62 -7.24 4.73
CA ARG A 175 8.86 -6.13 4.11
C ARG A 175 9.59 -5.47 2.95
N GLN A 176 10.87 -5.15 3.15
CA GLN A 176 11.70 -4.52 2.13
C GLN A 176 11.92 -5.42 0.91
N SER A 177 12.14 -6.73 1.11
CA SER A 177 12.38 -7.65 -0.01
C SER A 177 11.08 -7.92 -0.78
N ILE A 178 9.93 -7.99 -0.10
CA ILE A 178 8.63 -8.09 -0.78
C ILE A 178 8.39 -6.86 -1.66
N ILE A 179 8.51 -5.64 -1.11
CA ILE A 179 8.26 -4.40 -1.87
C ILE A 179 9.25 -4.27 -3.04
N ARG A 180 10.55 -4.51 -2.80
CA ARG A 180 11.59 -4.29 -3.81
C ARG A 180 11.63 -5.40 -4.84
N GLU A 181 11.83 -6.64 -4.41
CA GLU A 181 12.17 -7.75 -5.29
C GLU A 181 10.91 -8.43 -5.84
N LYS A 182 9.86 -8.57 -5.01
CA LYS A 182 8.64 -9.29 -5.39
C LYS A 182 7.54 -8.42 -5.99
N VAL A 183 7.65 -7.09 -5.86
CA VAL A 183 6.71 -6.13 -6.46
C VAL A 183 7.45 -5.25 -7.46
N ARG A 184 8.21 -4.26 -6.97
CA ARG A 184 8.82 -3.21 -7.78
C ARG A 184 9.64 -3.78 -8.94
N ASP A 185 10.69 -4.54 -8.66
CA ASP A 185 11.66 -4.97 -9.68
C ASP A 185 11.02 -5.89 -10.73
N ARG A 186 9.94 -6.60 -10.39
CA ARG A 186 9.15 -7.39 -11.36
C ARG A 186 8.40 -6.51 -12.36
N LEU A 187 7.93 -5.34 -11.92
CA LEU A 187 7.15 -4.42 -12.74
C LEU A 187 8.02 -3.65 -13.74
N GLN A 188 9.34 -3.60 -13.54
CA GLN A 188 10.28 -2.76 -14.32
C GLN A 188 10.10 -2.85 -15.84
N LYS A 189 9.94 -4.06 -16.37
CA LYS A 189 9.87 -4.28 -17.83
C LYS A 189 8.47 -4.06 -18.41
N ALA A 190 7.42 -4.48 -17.71
CA ALA A 190 6.04 -4.50 -18.22
C ALA A 190 5.23 -3.25 -17.82
N TYR A 191 5.57 -2.63 -16.69
CA TYR A 191 4.89 -1.48 -16.11
C TYR A 191 5.93 -0.48 -15.57
N PRO A 192 6.79 0.08 -16.44
CA PRO A 192 7.89 0.96 -16.05
C PRO A 192 7.41 2.19 -15.27
N GLU A 193 6.22 2.71 -15.55
CA GLU A 193 5.64 3.87 -14.86
C GLU A 193 5.33 3.55 -13.39
N VAL A 194 4.74 2.37 -13.14
CA VAL A 194 4.45 1.89 -11.78
C VAL A 194 5.74 1.52 -11.05
N TYR A 195 6.71 0.94 -11.75
CA TYR A 195 8.04 0.66 -11.22
C TYR A 195 8.73 1.92 -10.71
N GLU A 196 8.81 2.97 -11.53
CA GLU A 196 9.46 4.22 -11.15
C GLU A 196 8.69 4.91 -10.01
N CYS A 197 7.36 4.89 -10.01
CA CYS A 197 6.56 5.39 -8.89
C CYS A 197 6.92 4.70 -7.57
N ILE A 198 6.96 3.36 -7.53
CA ILE A 198 7.33 2.62 -6.31
C ILE A 198 8.80 2.88 -5.93
N LYS A 199 9.69 2.95 -6.93
CA LYS A 199 11.13 3.21 -6.71
C LYS A 199 11.37 4.59 -6.09
N ASN A 200 10.66 5.61 -6.57
CA ASN A 200 10.77 6.97 -6.09
C ASN A 200 10.01 7.18 -4.78
N GLY A 201 8.89 6.49 -4.61
CA GLY A 201 8.03 6.55 -3.43
C GLY A 201 8.49 5.68 -2.25
N TYR A 202 9.35 4.67 -2.45
CA TYR A 202 9.83 3.79 -1.38
C TYR A 202 11.35 3.70 -1.32
N ILE A 203 11.92 4.40 -0.33
CA ILE A 203 13.34 4.28 0.01
C ILE A 203 13.47 3.58 1.37
N THR A 204 14.04 2.37 1.36
CA THR A 204 14.23 1.52 2.55
C THR A 204 14.95 2.26 3.68
N GLN A 205 16.04 2.95 3.37
CA GLN A 205 16.82 3.69 4.36
C GLN A 205 15.99 4.77 5.05
N ILE A 206 15.24 5.56 4.28
CA ILE A 206 14.37 6.62 4.81
C ILE A 206 13.27 6.02 5.67
N ARG A 207 12.57 4.98 5.19
CA ARG A 207 11.55 4.26 5.99
C ARG A 207 12.12 3.80 7.33
N ASN A 208 13.29 3.15 7.31
CA ASN A 208 13.92 2.64 8.54
C ASN A 208 14.35 3.77 9.48
N SER A 209 14.89 4.86 8.95
CA SER A 209 15.24 6.05 9.74
C SER A 209 14.03 6.63 10.43
N ILE A 210 12.91 6.82 9.72
CA ILE A 210 11.70 7.38 10.32
C ILE A 210 11.11 6.42 11.36
N ALA A 211 11.02 5.12 11.05
CA ALA A 211 10.44 4.11 11.95
C ALA A 211 11.19 3.98 13.29
N HIS A 212 12.48 4.32 13.30
CA HIS A 212 13.33 4.29 14.49
C HIS A 212 13.63 5.68 15.06
N SER A 213 12.98 6.74 14.55
CA SER A 213 13.30 8.14 14.87
C SER A 213 14.80 8.46 14.75
N ASN A 214 15.49 7.79 13.82
CA ASN A 214 16.92 7.87 13.60
C ASN A 214 17.22 8.78 12.40
N TYR A 215 16.90 10.06 12.54
CA TYR A 215 17.17 11.11 11.57
C TYR A 215 17.26 12.47 12.26
N SER A 216 17.77 13.48 11.55
CA SER A 216 17.78 14.87 11.98
C SER A 216 17.42 15.80 10.83
N PHE A 217 16.84 16.96 11.15
CA PHE A 217 16.71 18.05 10.18
C PHE A 217 17.89 19.00 10.35
N LEU A 218 18.52 19.33 9.23
CA LEU A 218 19.56 20.36 9.15
C LEU A 218 19.28 21.17 7.89
N ASP A 219 18.96 22.44 8.08
CA ASP A 219 18.37 23.28 7.04
C ASP A 219 17.16 22.56 6.38
N ARG A 220 16.98 22.71 5.07
CA ARG A 220 15.92 22.04 4.30
C ARG A 220 16.30 20.62 3.87
N HIS A 221 16.94 19.86 4.77
CA HIS A 221 17.38 18.49 4.51
C HIS A 221 17.01 17.55 5.64
N ILE A 222 16.61 16.34 5.27
CA ILE A 222 16.40 15.22 6.17
C ILE A 222 17.66 14.35 6.10
N HIS A 223 18.35 14.21 7.23
CA HIS A 223 19.55 13.39 7.36
C HIS A 223 19.21 12.06 8.02
N PRO A 224 19.15 10.94 7.29
CA PRO A 224 18.99 9.63 7.89
C PRO A 224 20.28 9.24 8.64
N ASN A 225 20.18 9.03 9.95
CA ASN A 225 21.31 8.72 10.83
C ASN A 225 21.65 7.22 10.88
N ASN A 226 21.20 6.45 9.89
CA ASN A 226 21.45 5.02 9.71
C ASN A 226 22.39 4.72 8.53
N PHE A 227 23.10 5.74 8.03
CA PHE A 227 24.06 5.60 6.95
C PHE A 227 25.12 4.55 7.28
N THR A 228 25.31 3.59 6.38
CA THR A 228 26.26 2.49 6.55
C THR A 228 27.04 2.30 5.26
N LYS A 229 28.33 2.68 5.23
CA LYS A 229 29.19 2.60 4.03
C LYS A 229 29.22 1.21 3.38
N THR A 230 29.00 0.14 4.14
CA THR A 230 29.07 -1.24 3.66
C THR A 230 27.73 -1.79 3.15
N ASP A 231 26.60 -1.12 3.39
CA ASP A 231 25.28 -1.57 2.94
C ASP A 231 24.80 -0.73 1.76
N PRO A 232 24.71 -1.27 0.53
CA PRO A 232 24.23 -0.54 -0.64
C PRO A 232 22.83 0.05 -0.48
N ALA A 233 21.99 -0.52 0.40
CA ALA A 233 20.66 0.00 0.69
C ALA A 233 20.64 1.16 1.70
N SER A 234 21.80 1.52 2.27
CA SER A 234 21.96 2.53 3.33
C SER A 234 23.04 3.58 3.00
N GLN A 235 23.06 4.05 1.74
CA GLN A 235 24.07 4.99 1.21
C GLN A 235 23.58 6.44 1.08
N LEU A 236 22.31 6.72 1.33
CA LEU A 236 21.74 8.06 1.26
C LEU A 236 22.25 8.88 2.45
N GLN A 237 22.88 10.03 2.18
CA GLN A 237 23.39 10.92 3.22
C GLN A 237 22.34 11.93 3.68
N PHE A 238 21.51 12.39 2.76
CA PHE A 238 20.39 13.28 3.00
C PHE A 238 19.37 13.20 1.87
N ILE A 239 18.18 13.71 2.12
CA ILE A 239 17.17 14.02 1.10
C ILE A 239 16.71 15.47 1.32
N THR A 240 16.56 16.25 0.25
CA THR A 240 16.04 17.62 0.37
C THR A 240 14.56 17.60 0.72
N PHE A 241 14.03 18.67 1.29
CA PHE A 241 12.58 18.78 1.50
C PHE A 241 11.79 18.73 0.19
N ASN A 242 12.36 19.20 -0.92
CA ASN A 242 11.74 19.13 -2.24
C ASN A 242 11.66 17.69 -2.76
N ASP A 243 12.72 16.92 -2.58
CA ASP A 243 12.74 15.49 -2.92
C ASP A 243 11.78 14.70 -2.02
N TRP A 244 11.69 15.06 -0.73
CA TRP A 244 10.72 14.49 0.20
C TRP A 244 9.28 14.74 -0.26
N VAL A 245 8.96 15.99 -0.62
CA VAL A 245 7.64 16.36 -1.17
C VAL A 245 7.33 15.47 -2.38
N ASN A 246 8.26 15.33 -3.32
CA ASN A 246 8.06 14.46 -4.49
C ASN A 246 7.80 13.00 -4.09
N MET A 247 8.66 12.41 -3.26
CA MET A 247 8.54 11.02 -2.79
C MET A 247 7.22 10.76 -2.05
N LEU A 248 6.77 11.71 -1.23
CA LEU A 248 5.49 11.60 -0.55
C LEU A 248 4.32 11.63 -1.54
N HIS A 249 4.36 12.51 -2.53
CA HIS A 249 3.28 12.60 -3.52
C HIS A 249 3.21 11.34 -4.39
N GLU A 250 4.36 10.74 -4.76
CA GLU A 250 4.41 9.41 -5.39
C GLU A 250 3.69 8.36 -4.51
N THR A 251 4.02 8.34 -3.22
CA THR A 251 3.42 7.42 -2.24
C THR A 251 1.91 7.61 -2.14
N ILE A 252 1.43 8.86 -2.07
CA ILE A 252 0.01 9.20 -1.96
C ILE A 252 -0.76 8.80 -3.22
N VAL A 253 -0.21 9.09 -4.41
CA VAL A 253 -0.85 8.73 -5.69
C VAL A 253 -0.97 7.22 -5.81
N LEU A 254 0.11 6.47 -5.55
CA LEU A 254 0.08 5.01 -5.57
C LEU A 254 -0.94 4.44 -4.57
N TYR A 255 -0.98 4.99 -3.35
CA TYR A 255 -1.94 4.60 -2.32
C TYR A 255 -3.38 4.82 -2.77
N THR A 256 -3.65 5.98 -3.38
CA THR A 256 -4.98 6.36 -3.89
C THR A 256 -5.42 5.44 -5.02
N LEU A 257 -4.56 5.22 -6.01
CA LEU A 257 -4.83 4.33 -7.14
C LEU A 257 -5.14 2.89 -6.69
N LEU A 258 -4.44 2.38 -5.66
CA LEU A 258 -4.70 1.05 -5.11
C LEU A 258 -6.05 0.95 -4.39
N ILE A 259 -6.49 2.02 -3.72
CA ILE A 259 -7.81 2.07 -3.08
C ILE A 259 -8.91 2.14 -4.14
N GLU A 260 -8.72 2.97 -5.16
CA GLU A 260 -9.65 3.11 -6.28
C GLU A 260 -9.80 1.80 -7.04
N SER A 261 -8.69 1.12 -7.35
CA SER A 261 -8.73 -0.20 -7.99
C SER A 261 -9.45 -1.22 -7.11
N SER A 262 -9.23 -1.23 -5.80
CA SER A 262 -9.97 -2.10 -4.87
C SER A 262 -11.49 -1.88 -4.95
N ARG A 263 -11.93 -0.62 -5.04
CA ARG A 263 -13.36 -0.28 -5.21
C ARG A 263 -13.89 -0.70 -6.58
N ALA A 264 -13.10 -0.51 -7.63
CA ALA A 264 -13.47 -0.90 -8.99
C ALA A 264 -13.61 -2.42 -9.12
N ILE A 265 -12.69 -3.19 -8.54
CA ILE A 265 -12.73 -4.66 -8.47
C ILE A 265 -14.00 -5.12 -7.75
N HIS A 266 -14.27 -4.56 -6.57
CA HIS A 266 -15.48 -4.87 -5.80
C HIS A 266 -16.73 -4.65 -6.65
N LYS A 267 -16.85 -3.47 -7.27
CA LYS A 267 -17.99 -3.13 -8.12
C LYS A 267 -18.13 -4.09 -9.31
N TYR A 268 -17.03 -4.42 -9.98
CA TYR A 268 -17.03 -5.37 -11.11
C TYR A 268 -17.61 -6.73 -10.70
N TYR A 269 -17.15 -7.32 -9.59
CA TYR A 269 -17.66 -8.61 -9.13
C TYR A 269 -19.10 -8.53 -8.61
N VAL A 270 -19.50 -7.43 -7.95
CA VAL A 270 -20.89 -7.21 -7.54
C VAL A 270 -21.82 -7.21 -8.76
N GLU A 271 -21.48 -6.46 -9.82
CA GLU A 271 -22.29 -6.45 -11.05
C GLU A 271 -22.34 -7.83 -11.72
N LYS A 272 -21.22 -8.56 -11.70
CA LYS A 272 -21.12 -9.90 -12.28
C LYS A 272 -22.05 -10.91 -11.60
N VAL A 273 -22.20 -10.85 -10.28
CA VAL A 273 -22.99 -11.83 -9.51
C VAL A 273 -24.47 -11.51 -9.37
N LYS A 274 -24.92 -10.29 -9.73
CA LYS A 274 -26.34 -9.91 -9.71
C LYS A 274 -27.22 -10.87 -10.52
N GLN A 275 -26.65 -11.53 -11.53
CA GLN A 275 -27.35 -12.47 -12.41
C GLN A 275 -27.18 -13.94 -11.98
N THR A 276 -26.30 -14.24 -11.03
CA THR A 276 -25.92 -15.61 -10.62
C THR A 276 -26.29 -15.91 -9.17
N GLY A 277 -27.34 -15.28 -8.65
CA GLY A 277 -27.77 -15.48 -7.26
C GLY A 277 -26.79 -14.94 -6.23
N ASN A 278 -26.03 -13.90 -6.57
CA ASN A 278 -25.00 -13.27 -5.71
C ASN A 278 -23.82 -14.19 -5.34
N ILE A 279 -23.62 -15.29 -6.04
CA ILE A 279 -22.56 -16.25 -5.74
C ILE A 279 -21.41 -16.14 -6.75
N HIS A 280 -20.18 -16.22 -6.24
CA HIS A 280 -18.95 -16.31 -7.03
C HIS A 280 -17.99 -17.34 -6.44
N GLU A 281 -17.57 -18.30 -7.25
CA GLU A 281 -16.59 -19.31 -6.86
C GLU A 281 -15.17 -18.73 -6.75
N ILE A 282 -14.40 -19.21 -5.78
CA ILE A 282 -12.98 -18.92 -5.57
C ILE A 282 -12.16 -20.22 -5.50
N GLN A 283 -10.86 -20.12 -5.75
CA GLN A 283 -9.92 -21.24 -5.64
C GLN A 283 -9.02 -21.02 -4.41
N ILE A 284 -8.85 -22.08 -3.62
CA ILE A 284 -7.95 -22.12 -2.47
C ILE A 284 -6.85 -23.14 -2.74
N SER A 285 -5.62 -22.64 -2.84
CA SER A 285 -4.41 -23.46 -2.93
C SER A 285 -3.93 -23.81 -1.53
N ARG A 286 -4.45 -24.91 -0.97
CA ARG A 286 -4.14 -25.36 0.39
C ARG A 286 -2.78 -26.02 0.45
N LYS A 287 -1.99 -25.75 1.50
CA LYS A 287 -0.67 -26.38 1.75
C LYS A 287 -0.67 -27.38 2.91
N GLN A 288 -1.58 -27.25 3.86
CA GLN A 288 -1.62 -28.08 5.07
C GLN A 288 -3.04 -28.56 5.39
N PRO A 289 -3.24 -29.80 5.88
CA PRO A 289 -2.21 -30.82 6.16
C PRO A 289 -1.71 -31.53 4.90
N GLU A 290 -2.42 -31.38 3.78
CA GLU A 290 -2.05 -31.92 2.47
C GLU A 290 -2.18 -30.80 1.42
N GLU A 291 -1.27 -30.80 0.44
CA GLU A 291 -1.32 -29.86 -0.66
C GLU A 291 -2.46 -30.22 -1.62
N LYS A 292 -3.45 -29.34 -1.73
CA LYS A 292 -4.58 -29.55 -2.64
C LYS A 292 -5.22 -28.25 -3.06
N THR A 293 -5.88 -28.30 -4.21
CA THR A 293 -6.77 -27.23 -4.67
C THR A 293 -8.20 -27.51 -4.19
N GLU A 294 -8.82 -26.55 -3.53
CA GLU A 294 -10.23 -26.58 -3.16
C GLU A 294 -10.98 -25.43 -3.85
N PHE A 295 -12.25 -25.64 -4.17
CA PHE A 295 -13.14 -24.61 -4.72
C PHE A 295 -14.23 -24.30 -3.70
N HIS A 296 -14.48 -23.02 -3.47
CA HIS A 296 -15.45 -22.54 -2.48
C HIS A 296 -16.28 -21.42 -3.06
N ASP A 297 -17.53 -21.32 -2.64
CA ASP A 297 -18.42 -20.23 -3.04
C ASP A 297 -18.35 -19.07 -2.06
N LEU A 298 -18.16 -17.87 -2.58
CA LEU A 298 -18.43 -16.64 -1.87
C LEU A 298 -19.81 -16.13 -2.23
N ILE A 299 -20.55 -15.66 -1.24
CA ILE A 299 -21.83 -14.96 -1.39
C ILE A 299 -21.64 -13.46 -1.14
N TYR A 300 -22.13 -12.65 -2.07
CA TYR A 300 -22.26 -11.21 -1.89
C TYR A 300 -23.54 -10.89 -1.12
N LEU A 301 -23.40 -10.06 -0.09
CA LEU A 301 -24.43 -9.63 0.83
C LEU A 301 -24.76 -8.15 0.58
N PRO A 302 -25.82 -7.82 -0.19
CA PRO A 302 -26.14 -6.45 -0.58
C PRO A 302 -26.40 -5.50 0.60
N GLU A 303 -26.97 -6.02 1.68
CA GLU A 303 -27.35 -5.26 2.87
C GLU A 303 -26.15 -4.76 3.68
N THR A 304 -25.03 -5.49 3.64
CA THR A 304 -23.77 -5.09 4.30
C THR A 304 -22.69 -4.65 3.31
N ASN A 305 -22.93 -4.81 2.00
CA ASN A 305 -21.97 -4.59 0.92
C ASN A 305 -20.66 -5.38 1.14
N ARG A 306 -20.78 -6.67 1.49
CA ARG A 306 -19.65 -7.55 1.84
C ARG A 306 -19.74 -8.90 1.15
N TRP A 307 -18.61 -9.59 1.13
CA TRP A 307 -18.50 -10.98 0.70
C TRP A 307 -18.26 -11.88 1.91
N ASN A 308 -18.95 -13.01 1.96
CA ASN A 308 -18.78 -14.05 2.97
C ASN A 308 -18.61 -15.41 2.28
N PHE A 309 -18.03 -16.39 2.97
CA PHE A 309 -18.17 -17.78 2.56
C PHE A 309 -19.64 -18.18 2.62
N ARG A 310 -20.12 -18.88 1.59
CA ARG A 310 -21.45 -19.48 1.63
C ARG A 310 -21.46 -20.61 2.67
N SER A 311 -22.37 -20.56 3.64
CA SER A 311 -22.54 -21.62 4.62
C SER A 311 -23.17 -22.87 3.98
N ASN A 312 -22.72 -24.05 4.40
CA ASN A 312 -23.27 -25.33 3.94
C ASN A 312 -24.66 -25.64 4.53
N GLU A 313 -25.26 -24.74 5.33
CA GLU A 313 -26.57 -24.95 5.95
C GLU A 313 -27.77 -24.68 5.01
N GLU A 314 -27.51 -24.27 3.76
CA GLU A 314 -28.54 -24.02 2.73
C GLU A 314 -28.44 -24.97 1.51
N GLN A 315 -27.93 -26.19 1.71
CA GLN A 315 -28.02 -27.30 0.73
C GLN A 315 -28.95 -28.40 1.24
#